data_AF-A0A0L1IJE4-F1
#
_entry.id   AF-A0A0L1IJE4-F1
#
_cell.length_a   1.000
_cell.length_b   1.000
_cell.length_c   1.000
_cell.angle_alpha   90.00
_cell.angle_beta   90.00
_cell.angle_gamma   90.00
#
_symmetry.space_group_name_H-M   'P 1'
#
loop_
_entity.id
_entity.type
_entity.pdbx_description
1 polymer ?
#
loop_
_entity_poly.entity_id
_entity_poly.type
_entity_poly.pdbx_seq_one_letter_code
_entity_poly.pdbx_strand_id
1 'polypeptide(L)'
;MYITIDKNRSGNLEIEQNVVYKLIKSTVMSNFDVEPQSIDVLTNVFQDNELYILITIKVQKALDTLKINKDKLFKIIDKTIFQAISIKPKNINISYVK
;
A
#
# COMPACT_ATOMS: atom_id res chain seq x y z
N MET A 1 -4.75 -15.65 13.54
CA MET A 1 -4.57 -15.06 12.20
C MET A 1 -3.19 -15.48 11.71
N TYR A 2 -3.11 -16.35 10.71
CA TYR A 2 -1.84 -16.84 10.18
C TYR A 2 -1.49 -16.06 8.91
N ILE A 3 -0.36 -15.35 8.94
CA ILE A 3 0.27 -14.78 7.75
C ILE A 3 1.38 -15.76 7.39
N THR A 4 1.23 -16.48 6.29
CA THR A 4 2.26 -17.40 5.80
C THR A 4 3.13 -16.63 4.81
N ILE A 5 4.39 -16.37 5.17
CA ILE A 5 5.41 -15.80 4.28
C ILE A 5 6.41 -16.92 4.04
N ASP A 6 6.28 -17.63 2.92
CA ASP A 6 7.24 -18.68 2.58
C ASP A 6 8.51 -18.06 2.00
N LYS A 7 9.58 -18.06 2.81
CA LYS A 7 10.94 -17.83 2.32
C LYS A 7 11.36 -19.08 1.56
N ASN A 8 11.23 -19.07 0.24
CA ASN A 8 11.83 -20.13 -0.57
C ASN A 8 13.35 -20.09 -0.35
N ARG A 9 13.95 -21.24 -0.01
CA ARG A 9 15.38 -21.39 0.33
C ARG A 9 16.34 -20.96 -0.80
N SER A 10 15.80 -20.65 -1.98
CA SER A 10 16.53 -20.21 -3.17
C SER A 10 16.58 -18.69 -3.38
N GLY A 11 16.08 -17.87 -2.44
CA GLY A 11 16.30 -16.41 -2.44
C GLY A 11 15.23 -15.56 -3.14
N ASN A 12 14.24 -16.15 -3.81
CA ASN A 12 13.09 -15.41 -4.33
C ASN A 12 11.98 -15.35 -3.28
N LEU A 13 11.68 -14.15 -2.78
CA LEU A 13 10.56 -13.89 -1.89
C LEU A 13 9.29 -13.81 -2.73
N GLU A 14 8.46 -14.84 -2.74
CA GLU A 14 7.11 -14.76 -3.32
C GLU A 14 6.22 -14.02 -2.33
N ILE A 15 6.02 -12.73 -2.57
CA ILE A 15 5.11 -11.93 -1.76
C ILE A 15 3.71 -12.07 -2.34
N GLU A 16 2.78 -12.59 -1.56
CA GLU A 16 1.38 -12.56 -1.96
C GLU A 16 0.90 -11.11 -2.11
N GLN A 17 0.44 -10.75 -3.31
CA GLN A 17 -0.12 -9.42 -3.60
C GLN A 17 -1.22 -9.02 -2.60
N ASN A 18 -1.96 -10.00 -2.08
CA ASN A 18 -3.00 -9.82 -1.08
C ASN A 18 -2.45 -9.29 0.27
N VAL A 19 -1.24 -9.71 0.66
CA VAL A 19 -0.59 -9.22 1.89
C VAL A 19 -0.23 -7.75 1.73
N VAL A 20 0.41 -7.39 0.62
CA VAL A 20 0.78 -6.00 0.30
C VAL A 20 -0.46 -5.11 0.18
N TYR A 21 -1.51 -5.61 -0.48
CA TYR A 21 -2.81 -4.95 -0.58
C TYR A 21 -3.39 -4.65 0.81
N LYS A 22 -3.48 -5.66 1.70
CA LYS A 22 -4.04 -5.49 3.04
C LYS A 22 -3.23 -4.52 3.90
N LEU A 23 -1.90 -4.58 3.82
CA LEU A 23 -1.00 -3.66 4.51
C LEU A 23 -1.24 -2.21 4.06
N ILE A 24 -1.21 -1.98 2.74
CA ILE A 24 -1.41 -0.66 2.17
C ILE A 24 -2.80 -0.12 2.49
N LYS A 25 -3.84 -0.96 2.33
CA LYS A 25 -5.21 -0.58 2.66
C LYS A 25 -5.30 -0.16 4.12
N SER A 26 -4.84 -0.99 5.06
CA SER A 26 -4.88 -0.66 6.49
C SER A 26 -4.13 0.65 6.81
N THR A 27 -2.95 0.85 6.21
CA THR A 27 -2.17 2.09 6.36
C THR A 27 -2.89 3.31 5.82
N VAL A 28 -3.48 3.21 4.63
CA VAL A 28 -4.27 4.30 4.03
C VAL A 28 -5.49 4.58 4.92
N MET A 29 -6.29 3.59 5.26
CA MET A 29 -7.49 3.80 6.08
C MET A 29 -7.18 4.43 7.46
N SER A 30 -6.05 4.08 8.07
CA SER A 30 -5.64 4.63 9.38
C SER A 30 -5.11 6.07 9.31
N ASN A 31 -4.81 6.58 8.12
CA ASN A 31 -4.29 7.93 7.91
C ASN A 31 -5.33 8.91 7.35
N PHE A 32 -6.55 8.44 7.13
CA PHE A 32 -7.65 9.25 6.62
C PHE A 32 -8.76 9.24 7.66
N ASP A 33 -9.18 10.44 8.07
CA ASP A 33 -10.24 10.64 9.05
C ASP A 33 -11.61 10.70 8.35
N VAL A 34 -11.95 9.60 7.67
CA VAL A 34 -13.19 9.48 6.90
C VAL A 34 -13.77 8.08 7.03
N GLU A 35 -15.08 7.98 6.80
CA GLU A 35 -15.71 6.67 6.83
C GLU A 35 -15.09 5.72 5.80
N PRO A 36 -14.89 4.44 6.15
CA PRO A 36 -14.19 3.51 5.28
C PRO A 36 -14.80 3.30 3.89
N GLN A 37 -16.10 3.57 3.76
CA GLN A 37 -16.85 3.44 2.52
C GLN A 37 -16.53 4.57 1.53
N SER A 38 -15.95 5.67 2.02
CA SER A 38 -15.61 6.85 1.22
C SER A 38 -14.26 6.74 0.51
N ILE A 39 -13.44 5.74 0.86
CA ILE A 39 -12.12 5.52 0.26
C ILE A 39 -12.02 4.10 -0.30
N ASP A 40 -11.77 4.02 -1.59
CA ASP A 40 -11.37 2.78 -2.24
C ASP A 40 -9.88 2.81 -2.56
N VAL A 41 -9.17 1.75 -2.15
CA VAL A 41 -7.72 1.62 -2.31
C VAL A 41 -7.47 0.44 -3.24
N LEU A 42 -6.84 0.73 -4.37
CA LEU A 42 -6.38 -0.29 -5.32
C LEU A 42 -4.86 -0.35 -5.25
N THR A 43 -4.32 -1.55 -5.14
CA THR A 43 -2.87 -1.80 -5.08
C THR A 43 -2.49 -2.79 -6.16
N ASN A 44 -1.59 -2.38 -7.05
CA ASN A 44 -0.97 -3.29 -8.01
C ASN A 44 0.50 -3.45 -7.64
N VAL A 45 0.95 -4.70 -7.57
CA VAL A 45 2.31 -5.06 -7.22
C VAL A 45 2.94 -5.76 -8.40
N PHE A 46 4.06 -5.23 -8.88
CA PHE A 46 4.86 -5.84 -9.94
C PHE A 46 6.21 -6.23 -9.35
N GLN A 47 6.60 -7.48 -9.57
CA GLN A 47 7.83 -8.04 -9.07
C GLN A 47 8.51 -8.81 -10.21
N ASP A 48 9.40 -8.12 -10.91
CA ASP A 48 10.34 -8.76 -11.84
C ASP A 48 11.65 -9.03 -11.09
N ASN A 49 12.53 -8.02 -11.00
CA ASN A 49 13.75 -8.05 -10.15
C ASN A 49 13.66 -7.09 -8.95
N GLU A 50 12.71 -6.15 -8.98
CA GLU A 50 12.52 -5.10 -7.98
C GLU A 50 11.02 -4.95 -7.70
N LEU A 51 10.68 -4.48 -6.50
CA LEU A 51 9.29 -4.32 -6.09
C LEU A 51 8.76 -2.95 -6.51
N TYR A 52 7.74 -2.94 -7.37
CA TYR A 52 7.01 -1.74 -7.77
C TYR A 52 5.59 -1.80 -7.22
N ILE A 53 5.16 -0.71 -6.57
CA ILE A 53 3.84 -0.62 -5.96
C ILE A 53 3.11 0.58 -6.55
N LEU A 54 1.97 0.32 -7.18
CA LEU A 54 1.04 1.35 -7.64
C LEU A 54 -0.16 1.38 -6.71
N ILE A 55 -0.45 2.54 -6.14
CA ILE A 55 -1.54 2.76 -5.20
C ILE A 55 -2.48 3.80 -5.80
N THR A 56 -3.72 3.40 -6.06
CA THR A 56 -4.78 4.32 -6.47
C THR A 56 -5.75 4.48 -5.32
N ILE A 57 -5.91 5.72 -4.86
CA ILE A 57 -6.85 6.08 -3.80
C ILE A 57 -8.00 6.82 -4.47
N LYS A 58 -9.16 6.18 -4.53
CA LYS A 58 -10.40 6.81 -5.01
C LYS A 58 -11.16 7.35 -3.83
N VAL A 59 -11.61 8.59 -3.92
CA VAL A 59 -12.28 9.29 -2.83
C VAL A 59 -13.66 9.70 -3.29
N GLN A 60 -14.71 9.12 -2.71
CA GLN A 60 -16.09 9.41 -3.12
C GLN A 60 -16.64 10.65 -2.41
N LYS A 61 -17.20 11.58 -3.20
CA LYS A 61 -18.20 12.64 -2.93
C LYS A 61 -18.08 13.58 -1.71
N ALA A 62 -17.26 13.31 -0.70
CA ALA A 62 -17.28 14.05 0.57
C ALA A 62 -16.09 14.98 0.81
N LEU A 63 -15.16 15.13 -0.14
CA LEU A 63 -13.75 15.37 0.23
C LEU A 63 -13.03 16.44 -0.59
N ASP A 64 -13.69 17.59 -0.76
CA ASP A 64 -12.98 18.84 -1.11
C ASP A 64 -12.10 19.36 0.03
N THR A 65 -12.26 18.81 1.24
CA THR A 65 -11.52 19.18 2.46
C THR A 65 -10.42 18.20 2.87
N LEU A 66 -10.25 17.07 2.17
CA LEU A 66 -9.18 16.12 2.50
C LEU A 66 -7.82 16.69 2.14
N LYS A 67 -7.13 17.21 3.17
CA LYS A 67 -5.71 17.56 3.07
C LYS A 67 -4.87 16.28 3.12
N ILE A 68 -4.74 15.62 1.97
CA ILE A 68 -3.88 14.45 1.85
C ILE A 68 -2.44 14.93 1.66
N ASN A 69 -1.60 14.69 2.66
CA ASN A 69 -0.17 14.90 2.52
C ASN A 69 0.45 13.65 1.86
N LYS A 70 0.68 13.73 0.54
CA LYS A 70 1.24 12.64 -0.27
C LYS A 70 2.59 12.15 0.27
N ASP A 71 3.48 13.07 0.66
CA ASP A 71 4.81 12.76 1.16
C ASP A 71 4.77 12.02 2.50
N LYS A 72 3.86 12.44 3.39
CA LYS A 72 3.63 11.75 4.66
C LYS A 72 3.12 10.33 4.40
N LEU A 73 2.13 10.19 3.53
CA LEU A 73 1.54 8.89 3.21
C LEU A 73 2.57 7.96 2.55
N PHE A 74 3.37 8.46 1.61
CA PHE A 74 4.47 7.74 1.00
C PHE A 74 5.45 7.21 2.06
N LYS A 75 5.94 8.08 2.96
CA LYS A 75 6.89 7.68 4.01
C LYS A 75 6.34 6.61 4.94
N ILE A 76 5.05 6.69 5.27
CA ILE A 76 4.41 5.69 6.12
C ILE A 76 4.30 4.37 5.37
N ILE A 77 3.85 4.36 4.12
CA ILE A 77 3.71 3.14 3.32
C ILE A 77 5.09 2.49 3.08
N ASP A 78 6.11 3.26 2.70
CA ASP A 78 7.48 2.78 2.53
C ASP A 78 7.99 2.10 3.80
N LYS A 79 7.81 2.77 4.95
CA LYS A 79 8.19 2.22 6.26
C LYS A 79 7.40 0.96 6.60
N THR A 80 6.08 0.95 6.41
CA THR A 80 5.22 -0.21 6.73
C THR A 80 5.59 -1.42 5.87
N ILE A 81 5.80 -1.23 4.57
CA ILE A 81 6.19 -2.32 3.67
C ILE A 81 7.57 -2.84 4.07
N PHE A 82 8.56 -1.96 4.26
CA PHE A 82 9.89 -2.38 4.67
C PHE A 82 9.86 -3.14 6.02
N GLN A 83 9.07 -2.69 6.99
CA GLN A 83 8.94 -3.38 8.28
C GLN A 83 8.22 -4.72 8.19
N ALA A 84 7.22 -4.85 7.32
CA ALA A 84 6.39 -6.04 7.24
C ALA A 84 7.04 -7.17 6.44
N ILE A 85 7.71 -6.84 5.34
CA ILE A 85 8.24 -7.84 4.39
C ILE A 85 9.73 -7.68 4.08
N SER A 86 10.43 -6.75 4.75
CA SER A 86 11.88 -6.53 4.63
C SER A 86 12.35 -6.22 3.20
N ILE A 87 11.45 -5.71 2.36
CA ILE A 87 11.75 -5.28 0.99
C ILE A 87 11.45 -3.80 0.87
N LYS A 88 12.40 -3.09 0.27
CA LYS A 88 12.24 -1.67 -0.06
C LYS A 88 11.63 -1.56 -1.46
N PRO A 89 10.43 -0.98 -1.61
CA PRO A 89 9.88 -0.68 -2.92
C PRO A 89 10.82 0.26 -3.68
N LYS A 90 11.06 -0.01 -4.96
CA LYS A 90 11.82 0.93 -5.80
C LYS A 90 11.01 2.17 -6.14
N ASN A 91 9.70 1.99 -6.31
CA ASN A 91 8.78 3.06 -6.62
C ASN A 91 7.43 2.82 -5.96
N ILE A 92 6.86 3.89 -5.40
CA ILE A 92 5.48 3.94 -4.91
C ILE A 92 4.82 5.11 -5.61
N ASN A 93 3.90 4.82 -6.53
CA ASN A 93 3.11 5.86 -7.19
C ASN A 93 1.74 5.94 -6.53
N ILE A 94 1.36 7.14 -6.07
CA ILE A 94 0.08 7.40 -5.41
C ILE A 94 -0.76 8.33 -6.28
N SER A 95 -1.82 7.77 -6.86
CA SER A 95 -2.78 8.47 -7.71
C SER A 95 -4.10 8.68 -6.99
N TYR A 96 -4.75 9.82 -7.25
CA TYR A 96 -6.02 10.20 -6.65
C TYR A 96 -7.08 10.36 -7.73
N VAL A 97 -8.21 9.70 -7.53
CA VAL A 97 -9.38 9.86 -8.39
C VAL A 97 -10.51 10.40 -7.52
N LYS A 98 -11.02 11.58 -7.87
CA LYS A 98 -12.24 12.17 -7.29
C LYS A 98 -13.45 11.68 -8.05
#